data_AF-A0A0X8CQX2-F1
#
_entry.id   AF-A0A0X8CQX2-F1
#
_cell.length_a   1.000
_cell.length_b   1.000
_cell.length_c   1.000
_cell.angle_alpha   90.00
_cell.angle_beta   90.00
_cell.angle_gamma   90.00
#
_symmetry.space_group_name_H-M   'P 1'
#
loop_
_entity.id
_entity.type
_entity.pdbx_description
1 polymer ?
#
loop_
_entity_poly.entity_id
_entity_poly.type
_entity_poly.pdbx_seq_one_letter_code
_entity_poly.pdbx_strand_id
1 'polypeptide(L)'
;MLKALLRFLVLFVILLIGFFYFDQPVKENEPLKGPTKTVPNTTAPQLSGDVQQRPKTGWSTYVGKDISTFEKKMGQPIRKGPSAYGFTWWVYGDENQYMLVGVEKDKINQVYVTGTRVDFAPFKMGQTLDELYRTTITDMEVNIKIQQNIYTMVLSEEDLQSRLLIMYNGVLAQLYFDSATKKLMAVRYIDGKTLVKQKPYDMTYVGEVIETKKPSSFEQEKINQENAQQLFELSNVYREINDLPALGKDGKLSEVTSTQLKGLVMERLAKSDAPDTDLQSLLKENDVDFEETAENIAEDYADAADAISGILNSEKHRQDLLNVTYNHLGTASFENNFAQIFIEQKPESDSK
;
A
#
# COMPACT_ATOMS: atom_id res chain seq x y z
N MET A 1 29.31 -45.21 -22.77
CA MET A 1 28.45 -44.25 -23.49
C MET A 1 27.11 -44.02 -22.80
N LEU A 2 26.29 -45.03 -22.53
CA LEU A 2 24.93 -44.85 -22.00
C LEU A 2 24.85 -44.08 -20.65
N LYS A 3 25.78 -44.33 -19.71
CA LYS A 3 25.84 -43.60 -18.42
C LYS A 3 26.22 -42.12 -18.56
N ALA A 4 27.01 -41.76 -19.58
CA ALA A 4 27.37 -40.36 -19.84
C ALA A 4 26.21 -39.60 -20.50
N LEU A 5 25.50 -40.26 -21.42
CA LEU A 5 24.29 -39.73 -22.06
C LEU A 5 23.17 -39.46 -21.04
N LEU A 6 22.96 -40.38 -20.09
CA LEU A 6 21.94 -40.23 -19.04
C LEU A 6 22.25 -39.06 -18.09
N ARG A 7 23.51 -38.85 -17.73
CA ARG A 7 23.93 -37.69 -16.90
C ARG A 7 23.71 -36.37 -17.64
N PHE A 8 24.00 -36.32 -18.93
CA PHE A 8 23.78 -35.13 -19.76
C PHE A 8 22.28 -34.83 -19.90
N LEU A 9 21.45 -35.86 -20.10
CA LEU A 9 20.00 -35.72 -20.14
C LEU A 9 19.42 -35.17 -18.83
N VAL A 10 19.88 -35.69 -17.68
CA VAL A 10 19.41 -35.20 -16.37
C VAL A 10 19.81 -33.74 -16.15
N LEU A 11 21.05 -33.36 -16.47
CA LEU A 11 21.49 -31.96 -16.39
C LEU A 11 20.70 -31.06 -17.34
N PHE A 12 20.43 -31.51 -18.55
CA PHE A 12 19.63 -30.79 -19.53
C PHE A 12 18.17 -30.61 -19.09
N VAL A 13 17.57 -31.64 -18.48
CA VAL A 13 16.21 -31.55 -17.90
C VAL A 13 16.19 -30.59 -16.72
N ILE A 14 17.20 -30.61 -15.84
CA ILE A 14 17.30 -29.64 -14.73
C ILE A 14 17.45 -28.21 -15.27
N LEU A 15 18.26 -28.02 -16.32
CA LEU A 15 18.41 -26.73 -17.00
C LEU A 15 17.11 -26.27 -17.66
N LEU A 16 16.39 -27.17 -18.33
CA LEU A 16 15.10 -26.88 -18.94
C LEU A 16 14.03 -26.56 -17.89
N ILE A 17 13.98 -27.29 -16.77
CA ILE A 17 13.08 -26.99 -15.67
C ILE A 17 13.44 -25.64 -15.06
N GLY A 18 14.73 -25.34 -14.86
CA GLY A 18 15.19 -24.03 -14.44
C GLY A 18 14.73 -22.93 -15.40
N PHE A 19 14.98 -23.10 -16.70
CA PHE A 19 14.55 -22.16 -17.74
C PHE A 19 13.04 -21.93 -17.72
N PHE A 20 12.23 -23.00 -17.64
CA PHE A 20 10.77 -22.90 -17.62
C PHE A 20 10.22 -22.20 -16.37
N TYR A 21 10.89 -22.32 -15.22
CA TYR A 21 10.44 -21.70 -13.97
C TYR A 21 10.98 -20.28 -13.78
N PHE A 22 12.12 -19.92 -14.38
CA PHE A 22 12.77 -18.63 -14.18
C PHE A 22 12.57 -17.64 -15.34
N ASP A 23 12.24 -18.10 -16.56
CA ASP A 23 12.19 -17.28 -17.78
C ASP A 23 10.76 -17.19 -18.37
N GLN A 24 9.75 -16.96 -17.52
CA GLN A 24 8.39 -16.70 -17.98
C GLN A 24 8.21 -15.20 -18.29
N PRO A 25 7.85 -14.82 -19.54
CA PRO A 25 7.71 -13.42 -19.94
C PRO A 25 6.46 -12.74 -19.36
N VAL A 26 5.53 -13.52 -18.77
CA VAL A 26 4.27 -13.03 -18.20
C VAL A 26 4.16 -13.61 -16.79
N LYS A 27 3.97 -12.75 -15.79
CA LYS A 27 3.82 -13.14 -14.39
C LYS A 27 2.53 -12.59 -13.81
N GLU A 28 1.66 -13.49 -13.35
CA GLU A 28 0.42 -13.15 -12.66
C GLU A 28 0.46 -13.74 -11.24
N ASN A 29 0.18 -12.89 -10.25
CA ASN A 29 0.18 -13.28 -8.85
C ASN A 29 -1.24 -13.37 -8.32
N GLU A 30 -1.47 -14.31 -7.40
CA GLU A 30 -2.71 -14.34 -6.63
C GLU A 30 -2.92 -13.01 -5.89
N PRO A 31 -4.13 -12.42 -5.95
CA PRO A 31 -4.38 -11.13 -5.34
C PRO A 31 -4.11 -11.11 -3.83
N LEU A 32 -3.44 -10.05 -3.36
CA LEU A 32 -3.32 -9.77 -1.93
C LEU A 32 -4.65 -9.34 -1.36
N LYS A 33 -4.92 -9.75 -0.11
CA LYS A 33 -6.14 -9.38 0.62
C LYS A 33 -5.76 -8.52 1.81
N GLY A 34 -6.34 -7.33 1.86
CA GLY A 34 -6.30 -6.47 3.03
C GLY A 34 -7.17 -7.01 4.17
N PRO A 35 -7.02 -6.44 5.38
CA PRO A 35 -7.85 -6.81 6.52
C PRO A 35 -9.29 -6.34 6.30
N THR A 36 -10.24 -7.25 6.46
CA THR A 36 -11.66 -7.01 6.14
C THR A 36 -12.60 -7.33 7.29
N LYS A 37 -12.14 -7.96 8.37
CA LYS A 37 -13.06 -8.47 9.38
C LYS A 37 -13.40 -7.38 10.37
N THR A 38 -14.66 -6.95 10.34
CA THR A 38 -15.27 -6.15 11.39
C THR A 38 -16.33 -6.98 12.10
N VAL A 39 -16.16 -7.23 13.40
CA VAL A 39 -17.04 -8.11 14.17
C VAL A 39 -17.65 -7.35 15.36
N PRO A 40 -18.98 -7.35 15.53
CA PRO A 40 -19.59 -6.78 16.73
C PRO A 40 -19.24 -7.60 17.98
N ASN A 41 -19.06 -6.92 19.10
CA ASN A 41 -18.88 -7.50 20.42
C ASN A 41 -19.83 -6.83 21.43
N THR A 42 -20.28 -7.58 22.43
CA THR A 42 -21.16 -7.09 23.50
C THR A 42 -20.43 -6.85 24.81
N THR A 43 -19.21 -7.37 24.95
CA THR A 43 -18.41 -7.22 26.16
C THR A 43 -17.38 -6.12 25.96
N ALA A 44 -17.45 -5.07 26.76
CA ALA A 44 -16.45 -4.00 26.74
C ALA A 44 -15.08 -4.54 27.16
N PRO A 45 -14.01 -4.31 26.37
CA PRO A 45 -12.66 -4.69 26.76
C PRO A 45 -12.22 -3.85 27.96
N GLN A 46 -11.25 -4.37 28.72
CA GLN A 46 -10.60 -3.56 29.74
C GLN A 46 -9.73 -2.50 29.04
N LEU A 47 -10.08 -1.23 29.24
CA LEU A 47 -9.28 -0.12 28.76
C LEU A 47 -8.06 0.03 29.67
N SER A 48 -6.87 -0.25 29.15
CA SER A 48 -5.61 0.07 29.80
C SER A 48 -5.51 1.60 29.97
N GLY A 49 -5.35 2.06 31.22
CA GLY A 49 -5.36 3.49 31.56
C GLY A 49 -4.07 4.24 31.22
N ASP A 50 -2.98 3.51 30.99
CA ASP A 50 -1.66 4.10 30.73
C ASP A 50 -1.41 4.26 29.23
N VAL A 51 -1.98 5.32 28.66
CA VAL A 51 -1.67 5.73 27.27
C VAL A 51 -0.32 6.45 27.24
N GLN A 52 0.56 6.06 26.33
CA GLN A 52 1.87 6.69 26.16
C GLN A 52 1.72 8.19 25.84
N GLN A 53 2.61 9.02 26.39
CA GLN A 53 2.61 10.45 26.11
C GLN A 53 2.96 10.70 24.65
N ARG A 54 2.19 11.57 23.98
CA ARG A 54 2.47 11.95 22.60
C ARG A 54 3.86 12.60 22.50
N PRO A 55 4.67 12.22 21.48
CA PRO A 55 5.92 12.92 21.18
C PRO A 55 5.70 14.44 21.03
N LYS A 56 6.62 15.23 21.60
CA LYS A 56 6.54 16.70 21.58
C LYS A 56 7.08 17.31 20.28
N THR A 57 7.69 16.51 19.43
CA THR A 57 8.32 16.88 18.15
C THR A 57 7.92 15.89 17.05
N GLY A 58 8.25 16.21 15.81
CA GLY A 58 7.93 15.38 14.65
C GLY A 58 6.49 15.55 14.14
N TRP A 59 6.14 14.72 13.17
CA TRP A 59 4.90 14.85 12.38
C TRP A 59 3.62 14.60 13.19
N SER A 60 3.72 13.79 14.25
CA SER A 60 2.60 13.52 15.18
C SER A 60 2.01 14.80 15.81
N THR A 61 2.80 15.87 15.89
CA THR A 61 2.38 17.14 16.50
C THR A 61 1.47 17.97 15.59
N TYR A 62 1.35 17.61 14.31
CA TYR A 62 0.46 18.28 13.35
C TYR A 62 -0.94 17.68 13.35
N VAL A 63 -1.10 16.40 13.70
CA VAL A 63 -2.42 15.76 13.80
C VAL A 63 -3.29 16.46 14.84
N GLY A 64 -4.43 16.98 14.41
CA GLY A 64 -5.40 17.79 15.16
C GLY A 64 -5.22 19.32 14.99
N LYS A 65 -4.13 19.78 14.37
CA LYS A 65 -3.88 21.20 14.10
C LYS A 65 -4.50 21.64 12.76
N ASP A 66 -4.57 22.94 12.60
CA ASP A 66 -4.99 23.59 11.36
C ASP A 66 -3.95 23.39 10.25
N ILE A 67 -4.42 23.14 9.02
CA ILE A 67 -3.57 22.90 7.84
C ILE A 67 -2.61 24.05 7.55
N SER A 68 -2.97 25.29 7.88
CA SER A 68 -2.09 26.46 7.73
C SER A 68 -0.80 26.34 8.55
N THR A 69 -0.81 25.57 9.65
CA THR A 69 0.41 25.31 10.43
C THR A 69 1.40 24.43 9.68
N PHE A 70 0.90 23.52 8.85
CA PHE A 70 1.71 22.64 8.01
C PHE A 70 2.19 23.38 6.77
N GLU A 71 1.32 24.19 6.13
CA GLU A 71 1.71 25.03 4.99
C GLU A 71 2.83 26.03 5.34
N LYS A 72 2.82 26.59 6.56
CA LYS A 72 3.91 27.44 7.04
C LYS A 72 5.27 26.72 7.10
N LYS A 73 5.26 25.41 7.32
CA LYS A 73 6.46 24.58 7.42
C LYS A 73 6.89 24.02 6.06
N MET A 74 5.93 23.55 5.26
CA MET A 74 6.17 22.75 4.05
C MET A 74 5.85 23.48 2.74
N GLY A 75 5.21 24.66 2.80
CA GLY A 75 4.69 25.35 1.63
C GLY A 75 3.35 24.79 1.15
N GLN A 76 3.02 25.06 -0.11
CA GLN A 76 1.81 24.54 -0.75
C GLN A 76 2.00 23.08 -1.18
N PRO A 77 0.96 22.23 -1.12
CA PRO A 77 1.06 20.86 -1.61
C PRO A 77 1.21 20.84 -3.14
N ILE A 78 1.85 19.80 -3.66
CA ILE A 78 1.99 19.58 -5.10
C ILE A 78 0.67 19.14 -5.74
N ARG A 79 -0.19 18.47 -4.96
CA ARG A 79 -1.51 18.01 -5.39
C ARG A 79 -2.48 17.94 -4.21
N LYS A 80 -3.76 18.17 -4.49
CA LYS A 80 -4.87 17.87 -3.57
C LYS A 80 -5.84 16.91 -4.27
N GLY A 81 -6.30 15.88 -3.56
CA GLY A 81 -7.20 14.86 -4.10
C GLY A 81 -8.19 14.32 -3.08
N PRO A 82 -9.37 13.83 -3.48
CA PRO A 82 -10.37 13.33 -2.54
C PRO A 82 -9.96 11.98 -1.94
N SER A 83 -10.53 11.64 -0.77
CA SER A 83 -10.47 10.30 -0.18
C SER A 83 -11.88 9.72 -0.01
N ALA A 84 -11.97 8.39 0.13
CA ALA A 84 -13.22 7.70 0.46
C ALA A 84 -13.75 7.98 1.88
N TYR A 85 -12.99 8.71 2.71
CA TYR A 85 -13.22 8.79 4.17
C TYR A 85 -13.69 10.18 4.64
N GLY A 86 -13.97 11.08 3.69
CA GLY A 86 -14.50 12.42 3.94
C GLY A 86 -13.45 13.48 4.25
N PHE A 87 -12.17 13.17 4.04
CA PHE A 87 -11.07 14.13 4.06
C PHE A 87 -10.45 14.29 2.66
N THR A 88 -9.65 15.33 2.46
CA THR A 88 -8.88 15.55 1.23
C THR A 88 -7.42 15.22 1.50
N TRP A 89 -6.79 14.47 0.60
CA TRP A 89 -5.35 14.30 0.57
C TRP A 89 -4.68 15.58 0.10
N TRP A 90 -3.70 16.04 0.86
CA TRP A 90 -2.75 17.06 0.47
C TRP A 90 -1.40 16.37 0.34
N VAL A 91 -0.94 16.26 -0.90
CA VAL A 91 0.26 15.51 -1.26
C VAL A 91 1.45 16.47 -1.26
N TYR A 92 2.51 16.07 -0.59
CA TYR A 92 3.80 16.77 -0.59
C TYR A 92 4.87 15.78 -1.03
N GLY A 93 5.82 16.23 -1.83
CA GLY A 93 6.90 15.38 -2.28
C GLY A 93 8.06 16.19 -2.82
N ASP A 94 9.27 15.72 -2.55
CA ASP A 94 10.52 16.17 -3.15
C ASP A 94 11.42 14.94 -3.40
N GLU A 95 12.68 15.16 -3.81
CA GLU A 95 13.66 14.10 -4.10
C GLU A 95 14.03 13.23 -2.88
N ASN A 96 13.66 13.62 -1.65
CA ASN A 96 14.04 12.91 -0.43
C ASN A 96 12.86 12.28 0.30
N GLN A 97 11.67 12.86 0.19
CA GLN A 97 10.50 12.46 0.98
C GLN A 97 9.19 12.60 0.20
N TYR A 98 8.22 11.76 0.56
CA TYR A 98 6.85 11.78 0.08
C TYR A 98 5.89 11.73 1.28
N MET A 99 4.90 12.61 1.29
CA MET A 99 3.93 12.75 2.37
C MET A 99 2.50 12.81 1.86
N LEU A 100 1.62 12.10 2.57
CA LEU A 100 0.16 12.20 2.39
C LEU A 100 -0.43 12.80 3.66
N VAL A 101 -0.97 14.01 3.56
CA VAL A 101 -1.59 14.72 4.68
C VAL A 101 -3.11 14.72 4.49
N GLY A 102 -3.83 14.08 5.39
CA GLY A 102 -5.30 14.06 5.36
C GLY A 102 -5.85 15.30 6.05
N VAL A 103 -6.76 16.02 5.37
CA VAL A 103 -7.35 17.27 5.87
C VAL A 103 -8.88 17.19 5.84
N GLU A 104 -9.52 17.29 7.01
CA GLU A 104 -10.97 17.36 7.19
C GLU A 104 -11.32 18.69 7.88
N LYS A 105 -12.11 19.55 7.22
CA LYS A 105 -12.53 20.86 7.77
C LYS A 105 -11.34 21.70 8.29
N ASP A 106 -10.35 21.87 7.42
CA ASP A 106 -9.09 22.59 7.67
C ASP A 106 -8.22 22.02 8.79
N LYS A 107 -8.57 20.85 9.35
CA LYS A 107 -7.78 20.16 10.36
C LYS A 107 -7.11 18.92 9.81
N ILE A 108 -5.86 18.72 10.21
CA ILE A 108 -5.07 17.54 9.84
C ILE A 108 -5.57 16.36 10.68
N ASN A 109 -6.03 15.30 10.03
CA ASN A 109 -6.46 14.07 10.70
C ASN A 109 -5.40 12.95 10.62
N GLN A 110 -4.51 13.02 9.63
CA GLN A 110 -3.39 12.12 9.49
C GLN A 110 -2.22 12.70 8.69
N VAL A 111 -1.02 12.19 8.94
CA VAL A 111 0.21 12.46 8.20
C VAL A 111 0.93 11.14 7.98
N TYR A 112 0.99 10.68 6.74
CA TYR A 112 1.87 9.60 6.29
C TYR A 112 3.15 10.19 5.72
N VAL A 113 4.29 9.58 6.00
CA VAL A 113 5.60 9.99 5.48
C VAL A 113 6.48 8.77 5.16
N THR A 114 7.17 8.82 4.04
CA THR A 114 8.15 7.83 3.54
C THR A 114 9.19 8.53 2.64
N GLY A 115 10.26 7.84 2.24
CA GLY A 115 11.31 8.38 1.36
C GLY A 115 12.73 7.95 1.71
N THR A 116 13.72 8.51 1.02
CA THR A 116 15.16 8.20 1.16
C THR A 116 15.85 9.01 2.26
N ARG A 117 15.31 10.18 2.64
CA ARG A 117 15.77 10.95 3.82
C ARG A 117 14.59 11.58 4.54
N VAL A 118 14.16 10.94 5.62
CA VAL A 118 12.93 11.29 6.32
C VAL A 118 13.16 11.48 7.82
N ASP A 119 12.50 12.49 8.39
CA ASP A 119 12.34 12.60 9.85
C ASP A 119 11.18 11.72 10.33
N PHE A 120 11.50 10.59 10.98
CA PHE A 120 10.50 9.71 11.60
C PHE A 120 10.30 9.95 13.10
N ALA A 121 10.74 11.11 13.65
CA ALA A 121 10.72 11.36 15.09
C ALA A 121 9.35 11.02 15.75
N PRO A 122 9.37 10.25 16.86
CA PRO A 122 10.52 9.91 17.70
C PRO A 122 11.30 8.67 17.23
N PHE A 123 10.84 8.00 16.17
CA PHE A 123 11.51 6.86 15.56
C PHE A 123 12.67 7.33 14.68
N LYS A 124 13.49 6.38 14.25
CA LYS A 124 14.68 6.67 13.45
C LYS A 124 14.60 5.95 12.10
N MET A 125 15.12 6.62 11.08
CA MET A 125 15.33 5.97 9.79
C MET A 125 16.29 4.79 9.95
N GLY A 126 15.93 3.65 9.37
CA GLY A 126 16.69 2.41 9.51
C GLY A 126 16.55 1.72 10.86
N GLN A 127 15.74 2.23 11.79
CA GLN A 127 15.42 1.55 13.04
C GLN A 127 14.84 0.17 12.75
N THR A 128 15.34 -0.84 13.44
CA THR A 128 14.87 -2.21 13.25
C THR A 128 13.65 -2.50 14.12
N LEU A 129 12.86 -3.49 13.72
CA LEU A 129 11.73 -3.99 14.49
C LEU A 129 12.16 -4.46 15.90
N ASP A 130 13.31 -5.14 15.99
CA ASP A 130 13.87 -5.61 17.27
C ASP A 130 14.25 -4.45 18.20
N GLU A 131 14.84 -3.37 17.66
CA GLU A 131 15.14 -2.17 18.43
C GLU A 131 13.87 -1.50 18.95
N LEU A 132 12.81 -1.49 18.14
CA LEU A 132 11.52 -0.95 18.55
C LEU A 132 10.93 -1.74 19.72
N TYR A 133 10.87 -3.07 19.64
CA TYR A 133 10.33 -3.90 20.73
C TYR A 133 11.10 -3.77 22.05
N ARG A 134 12.38 -3.43 22.00
CA ARG A 134 13.20 -3.19 23.21
C ARG A 134 12.89 -1.85 23.89
N THR A 135 12.35 -0.89 23.15
CA THR A 135 12.23 0.51 23.59
C THR A 135 10.80 1.00 23.70
N THR A 136 9.85 0.28 23.11
CA THR A 136 8.46 0.69 23.00
C THR A 136 7.53 -0.44 23.41
N ILE A 137 6.53 -0.11 24.22
CA ILE A 137 5.44 -1.05 24.54
C ILE A 137 4.54 -1.17 23.31
N THR A 138 4.35 -2.39 22.83
CA THR A 138 3.48 -2.73 21.70
C THR A 138 2.40 -3.68 22.19
N ASP A 139 1.16 -3.43 21.78
CA ASP A 139 0.00 -4.27 22.11
C ASP A 139 -0.51 -4.97 20.86
N MET A 140 -1.01 -6.20 21.03
CA MET A 140 -1.72 -6.92 19.97
C MET A 140 -3.15 -6.42 19.79
N GLU A 141 -3.70 -5.81 20.83
CA GLU A 141 -5.04 -5.22 20.83
C GLU A 141 -4.96 -3.75 21.22
N VAL A 142 -5.46 -2.87 20.34
CA VAL A 142 -5.43 -1.43 20.56
C VAL A 142 -6.86 -0.90 20.66
N ASN A 143 -7.23 -0.41 21.84
CA ASN A 143 -8.59 0.01 22.18
C ASN A 143 -8.81 1.51 21.99
N ILE A 144 -9.67 1.89 21.05
CA ILE A 144 -9.98 3.27 20.69
C ILE A 144 -11.40 3.60 21.17
N LYS A 145 -11.52 4.53 22.12
CA LYS A 145 -12.82 5.00 22.60
C LYS A 145 -13.24 6.28 21.86
N ILE A 146 -14.43 6.29 21.28
CA ILE A 146 -15.04 7.45 20.64
C ILE A 146 -16.46 7.62 21.21
N GLN A 147 -16.66 8.68 22.00
CA GLN A 147 -17.91 8.87 22.75
C GLN A 147 -18.22 7.64 23.63
N GLN A 148 -19.36 6.97 23.42
CA GLN A 148 -19.75 5.73 24.10
C GLN A 148 -19.25 4.45 23.41
N ASN A 149 -18.74 4.53 22.18
CA ASN A 149 -18.32 3.36 21.41
C ASN A 149 -16.86 3.01 21.70
N ILE A 150 -16.53 1.73 21.64
CA ILE A 150 -15.17 1.21 21.77
C ILE A 150 -14.86 0.36 20.54
N TYR A 151 -13.73 0.63 19.89
CA TYR A 151 -13.22 -0.11 18.74
C TYR A 151 -11.88 -0.74 19.13
N THR A 152 -11.72 -2.04 18.92
CA THR A 152 -10.49 -2.77 19.23
C THR A 152 -9.86 -3.23 17.93
N MET A 153 -8.72 -2.63 17.58
CA MET A 153 -7.88 -3.11 16.48
C MET A 153 -7.14 -4.36 16.96
N VAL A 154 -7.21 -5.44 16.19
CA VAL A 154 -6.57 -6.72 16.48
C VAL A 154 -5.47 -6.94 15.45
N LEU A 155 -4.22 -6.87 15.90
CA LEU A 155 -3.05 -7.03 15.04
C LEU A 155 -2.75 -8.51 14.86
N SER A 156 -2.65 -8.96 13.61
CA SER A 156 -2.22 -10.31 13.25
C SER A 156 -0.70 -10.49 13.43
N GLU A 157 -0.20 -11.72 13.34
CA GLU A 157 1.24 -11.98 13.33
C GLU A 157 1.97 -11.26 12.17
N GLU A 158 1.30 -11.11 11.03
CA GLU A 158 1.81 -10.37 9.89
C GLU A 158 1.87 -8.86 10.19
N ASP A 159 0.82 -8.29 10.80
CA ASP A 159 0.80 -6.88 11.21
C ASP A 159 1.91 -6.60 12.23
N LEU A 160 2.15 -7.51 13.18
CA LEU A 160 3.24 -7.37 14.14
C LEU A 160 4.62 -7.30 13.48
N GLN A 161 4.78 -7.88 12.29
CA GLN A 161 6.05 -7.86 11.56
C GLN A 161 6.17 -6.75 10.51
N SER A 162 5.05 -6.21 10.03
CA SER A 162 5.03 -5.33 8.84
C SER A 162 4.35 -3.99 9.08
N ARG A 163 3.44 -3.88 10.04
CA ARG A 163 2.62 -2.69 10.27
C ARG A 163 2.14 -2.60 11.71
N LEU A 164 3.03 -2.17 12.60
CA LEU A 164 2.72 -2.02 14.02
C LEU A 164 1.85 -0.79 14.29
N LEU A 165 1.00 -0.87 15.32
CA LEU A 165 0.16 0.23 15.79
C LEU A 165 0.53 0.61 17.23
N ILE A 166 0.93 1.85 17.45
CA ILE A 166 1.23 2.38 18.79
C ILE A 166 0.22 3.49 19.11
N MET A 167 -0.40 3.39 20.30
CA MET A 167 -1.31 4.43 20.79
C MET A 167 -0.56 5.45 21.66
N TYR A 168 -0.64 6.71 21.26
CA TYR A 168 -0.27 7.86 22.07
C TYR A 168 -1.50 8.68 22.45
N ASN A 169 -1.32 9.62 23.38
CA ASN A 169 -2.40 10.53 23.77
C ASN A 169 -2.92 11.33 22.55
N GLY A 170 -4.15 11.00 22.13
CA GLY A 170 -4.89 11.61 21.04
C GLY A 170 -4.42 11.31 19.61
N VAL A 171 -3.42 10.45 19.40
CA VAL A 171 -2.92 10.05 18.06
C VAL A 171 -2.38 8.64 18.10
N LEU A 172 -2.48 7.92 17.01
CA LEU A 172 -1.86 6.62 16.83
C LEU A 172 -0.74 6.74 15.78
N ALA A 173 0.29 5.91 15.93
CA ALA A 173 1.35 5.77 14.94
C ALA A 173 1.26 4.37 14.32
N GLN A 174 0.99 4.29 13.02
CA GLN A 174 1.20 3.08 12.24
C GLN A 174 2.64 3.10 11.70
N LEU A 175 3.40 2.07 12.02
CA LEU A 175 4.80 1.93 11.65
C LEU A 175 4.94 0.82 10.62
N TYR A 176 5.31 1.20 9.40
CA TYR A 176 5.44 0.28 8.28
C TYR A 176 6.86 -0.24 8.21
N PHE A 177 7.04 -1.53 8.40
CA PHE A 177 8.31 -2.23 8.34
C PHE A 177 8.42 -3.02 7.05
N ASP A 178 9.64 -3.08 6.54
CA ASP A 178 10.02 -4.04 5.52
C ASP A 178 10.15 -5.43 6.17
N SER A 179 9.34 -6.41 5.78
CA SER A 179 9.35 -7.75 6.35
C SER A 179 10.63 -8.53 6.03
N ALA A 180 11.34 -8.20 4.95
CA ALA A 180 12.58 -8.84 4.54
C ALA A 180 13.79 -8.24 5.28
N THR A 181 13.88 -6.90 5.37
CA THR A 181 15.01 -6.21 6.01
C THR A 181 14.78 -5.89 7.49
N LYS A 182 13.54 -6.01 7.97
CA LYS A 182 13.07 -5.65 9.32
C LYS A 182 13.30 -4.18 9.69
N LYS A 183 13.42 -3.29 8.71
CA LYS A 183 13.66 -1.85 8.89
C LYS A 183 12.39 -1.03 8.71
N LEU A 184 12.27 0.02 9.50
CA LEU A 184 11.19 1.01 9.36
C LEU A 184 11.31 1.74 8.02
N MET A 185 10.25 1.69 7.21
CA MET A 185 10.18 2.31 5.89
C MET A 185 9.29 3.56 5.87
N ALA A 186 8.21 3.56 6.65
CA ALA A 186 7.26 4.66 6.67
C ALA A 186 6.56 4.78 8.03
N VAL A 187 6.01 5.96 8.29
CA VAL A 187 5.21 6.24 9.50
C VAL A 187 3.94 6.99 9.11
N ARG A 188 2.79 6.53 9.61
CA ARG A 188 1.52 7.28 9.58
C ARG A 188 1.11 7.65 10.98
N TYR A 189 1.04 8.95 11.26
CA TYR A 189 0.35 9.45 12.44
C TYR A 189 -1.10 9.74 12.09
N ILE A 190 -2.05 9.20 12.84
CA ILE A 190 -3.47 9.21 12.50
C ILE A 190 -4.34 9.34 13.75
N ASP A 191 -5.43 10.11 13.67
CA ASP A 191 -6.41 10.17 14.74
C ASP A 191 -7.27 8.89 14.82
N GLY A 192 -7.80 8.60 16.01
CA GLY A 192 -8.56 7.36 16.22
C GLY A 192 -9.82 7.26 15.36
N LYS A 193 -10.49 8.38 15.05
CA LYS A 193 -11.71 8.38 14.23
C LYS A 193 -11.41 8.00 12.78
N THR A 194 -10.31 8.50 12.24
CA THR A 194 -9.87 8.24 10.87
C THR A 194 -9.37 6.81 10.73
N LEU A 195 -8.61 6.30 11.71
CA LEU A 195 -8.19 4.90 11.73
C LEU A 195 -9.39 3.94 11.75
N VAL A 196 -10.41 4.21 12.58
CA VAL A 196 -11.64 3.40 12.65
C VAL A 196 -12.43 3.44 11.34
N LYS A 197 -12.42 4.56 10.60
CA LYS A 197 -13.03 4.64 9.27
C LYS A 197 -12.26 3.83 8.22
N GLN A 198 -10.92 3.90 8.26
CA GLN A 198 -10.03 3.21 7.32
C GLN A 198 -10.01 1.69 7.54
N LYS A 199 -10.20 1.24 8.79
CA LYS A 199 -10.18 -0.18 9.18
C LYS A 199 -8.93 -0.92 8.66
N PRO A 200 -7.71 -0.42 8.89
CA PRO A 200 -6.51 -1.04 8.35
C PRO A 200 -6.10 -2.31 9.11
N TYR A 201 -6.88 -2.79 10.08
CA TYR A 201 -6.66 -4.04 10.82
C TYR A 201 -8.01 -4.74 10.99
N ASP A 202 -7.98 -6.03 11.32
CA ASP A 202 -9.17 -6.70 11.84
C ASP A 202 -9.65 -5.95 13.09
N MET A 203 -10.96 -5.76 13.21
CA MET A 203 -11.54 -4.87 14.22
C MET A 203 -12.75 -5.52 14.90
N THR A 204 -12.81 -5.39 16.22
CA THR A 204 -14.06 -5.59 16.95
C THR A 204 -14.63 -4.27 17.46
N TYR A 205 -15.93 -4.20 17.71
CA TYR A 205 -16.53 -2.99 18.26
C TYR A 205 -17.65 -3.27 19.26
N VAL A 206 -17.75 -2.40 20.26
CA VAL A 206 -18.87 -2.32 21.22
C VAL A 206 -19.57 -0.98 21.01
N GLY A 207 -20.87 -1.03 20.71
CA GLY A 207 -21.67 0.14 20.34
C GLY A 207 -21.97 0.17 18.85
N GLU A 208 -21.90 1.35 18.23
CA GLU A 208 -22.20 1.53 16.81
C GLU A 208 -20.92 1.60 15.96
N VAL A 209 -20.94 1.02 14.75
CA VAL A 209 -19.85 1.17 13.79
C VAL A 209 -19.87 2.57 13.16
N ILE A 210 -18.70 3.19 12.97
CA ILE A 210 -18.61 4.45 12.23
C ILE A 210 -18.67 4.12 10.75
N GLU A 211 -19.80 4.45 10.12
CA GLU A 211 -19.97 4.33 8.68
C GLU A 211 -19.38 5.54 7.94
N THR A 212 -18.78 5.29 6.79
CA THR A 212 -18.35 6.33 5.85
C THR A 212 -19.48 6.65 4.89
N LYS A 213 -19.67 7.92 4.56
CA LYS A 213 -20.62 8.31 3.52
C LYS A 213 -20.13 7.75 2.18
N LYS A 214 -20.94 6.92 1.53
CA LYS A 214 -20.64 6.44 0.18
C LYS A 214 -20.55 7.64 -0.79
N PRO A 215 -19.45 7.78 -1.54
CA PRO A 215 -19.30 8.85 -2.52
C PRO A 215 -20.28 8.66 -3.68
N SER A 216 -20.55 9.73 -4.42
CA SER A 216 -21.21 9.61 -5.73
C SER A 216 -20.30 8.89 -6.73
N SER A 217 -20.83 8.33 -7.82
CA SER A 217 -20.00 7.68 -8.85
C SER A 217 -18.92 8.62 -9.43
N PHE A 218 -19.25 9.90 -9.64
CA PHE A 218 -18.29 10.91 -10.10
C PHE A 218 -17.19 11.22 -9.08
N GLU A 219 -17.53 11.17 -7.79
CA GLU A 219 -16.56 11.38 -6.72
C GLU A 219 -15.70 10.12 -6.51
N GLN A 220 -16.30 8.94 -6.62
CA GLN A 220 -15.60 7.66 -6.59
C GLN A 220 -14.56 7.57 -7.71
N GLU A 221 -14.88 8.03 -8.92
CA GLU A 221 -13.90 8.06 -10.02
C GLU A 221 -12.71 8.98 -9.70
N LYS A 222 -12.94 10.14 -9.07
CA LYS A 222 -11.83 11.01 -8.64
C LYS A 222 -11.01 10.39 -7.51
N ILE A 223 -11.64 9.68 -6.59
CA ILE A 223 -10.95 8.92 -5.53
C ILE A 223 -10.09 7.84 -6.18
N ASN A 224 -10.63 7.11 -7.16
CA ASN A 224 -9.90 6.08 -7.89
C ASN A 224 -8.66 6.67 -8.61
N GLN A 225 -8.81 7.82 -9.25
CA GLN A 225 -7.70 8.49 -9.93
C GLN A 225 -6.62 8.96 -8.95
N GLU A 226 -7.00 9.51 -7.80
CA GLU A 226 -6.04 9.93 -6.77
C GLU A 226 -5.30 8.73 -6.17
N ASN A 227 -6.02 7.65 -5.83
CA ASN A 227 -5.44 6.42 -5.31
C ASN A 227 -4.47 5.76 -6.31
N ALA A 228 -4.84 5.67 -7.59
CA ALA A 228 -3.95 5.17 -8.64
C ALA A 228 -2.69 6.02 -8.77
N GLN A 229 -2.82 7.35 -8.75
CA GLN A 229 -1.67 8.25 -8.82
C GLN A 229 -0.74 8.12 -7.60
N GLN A 230 -1.31 8.00 -6.39
CA GLN A 230 -0.52 7.77 -5.18
C GLN A 230 0.19 6.41 -5.23
N LEU A 231 -0.47 5.37 -5.75
CA LEU A 231 0.15 4.05 -5.93
C LEU A 231 1.35 4.12 -6.86
N PHE A 232 1.23 4.79 -8.02
CA PHE A 232 2.35 5.01 -8.94
C PHE A 232 3.52 5.75 -8.27
N GLU A 233 3.24 6.84 -7.57
CA GLU A 233 4.26 7.65 -6.90
C GLU A 233 4.97 6.86 -5.80
N LEU A 234 4.21 6.17 -4.94
CA LEU A 234 4.76 5.34 -3.88
C LEU A 234 5.59 4.19 -4.46
N SER A 235 5.15 3.57 -5.55
CA SER A 235 5.93 2.53 -6.25
C SER A 235 7.33 3.03 -6.59
N ASN A 236 7.43 4.22 -7.17
CA ASN A 236 8.71 4.82 -7.52
C ASN A 236 9.52 5.30 -6.32
N VAL A 237 8.87 5.79 -5.25
CA VAL A 237 9.57 6.10 -3.99
C VAL A 237 10.23 4.84 -3.41
N TYR A 238 9.54 3.70 -3.41
CA TYR A 238 10.12 2.46 -2.89
C TYR A 238 11.16 1.85 -3.81
N ARG A 239 11.05 2.04 -5.12
CA ARG A 239 12.14 1.71 -6.06
C ARG A 239 13.39 2.55 -5.77
N GLU A 240 13.22 3.86 -5.55
CA GLU A 240 14.33 4.75 -5.20
C GLU A 240 14.99 4.38 -3.86
N ILE A 241 14.19 4.04 -2.84
CA ILE A 241 14.69 3.52 -1.55
C ILE A 241 15.55 2.25 -1.74
N ASN A 242 15.29 1.47 -2.80
CA ASN A 242 16.04 0.26 -3.15
C ASN A 242 17.08 0.49 -4.26
N ASP A 243 17.47 1.75 -4.51
CA ASP A 243 18.46 2.15 -5.52
C ASP A 243 18.10 1.71 -6.96
N LEU A 244 16.80 1.65 -7.27
CA LEU A 244 16.29 1.27 -8.59
C LEU A 244 15.81 2.48 -9.40
N PRO A 245 15.95 2.45 -10.75
CA PRO A 245 15.37 3.47 -11.60
C PRO A 245 13.85 3.56 -11.46
N ALA A 246 13.32 4.79 -11.49
CA ALA A 246 11.90 5.03 -11.54
C ALA A 246 11.29 4.46 -12.83
N LEU A 247 10.11 3.86 -12.71
CA LEU A 247 9.29 3.40 -13.82
C LEU A 247 8.59 4.59 -14.47
N GLY A 248 8.62 4.64 -15.80
CA GLY A 248 7.89 5.61 -16.59
C GLY A 248 6.38 5.40 -16.45
N LYS A 249 5.63 6.49 -16.25
CA LYS A 249 4.17 6.42 -16.28
C LYS A 249 3.71 6.22 -17.72
N ASP A 250 2.90 5.19 -17.95
CA ASP A 250 2.26 4.97 -19.24
C ASP A 250 0.73 5.13 -19.10
N GLY A 251 0.16 6.09 -19.84
CA GLY A 251 -1.27 6.40 -19.78
C GLY A 251 -2.13 5.30 -20.38
N LYS A 252 -1.68 4.67 -21.46
CA LYS A 252 -2.39 3.57 -22.13
C LYS A 252 -2.35 2.33 -21.25
N LEU A 253 -1.18 2.00 -20.68
CA LEU A 253 -1.04 0.90 -19.74
C LEU A 253 -1.90 1.12 -18.48
N SER A 254 -2.00 2.35 -17.98
CA SER A 254 -2.88 2.68 -16.85
C SER A 254 -4.38 2.49 -17.19
N GLU A 255 -4.80 2.79 -18.42
CA GLU A 255 -6.16 2.53 -18.90
C GLU A 255 -6.46 1.04 -19.00
N VAL A 256 -5.52 0.25 -19.54
CA VAL A 256 -5.60 -1.21 -19.57
C VAL A 256 -5.68 -1.78 -18.16
N THR A 257 -4.81 -1.33 -17.26
CA THR A 257 -4.80 -1.72 -15.84
C THR A 257 -6.14 -1.39 -15.17
N SER A 258 -6.74 -0.24 -15.46
CA SER A 258 -8.05 0.12 -14.92
C SER A 258 -9.17 -0.76 -15.46
N THR A 259 -9.10 -1.15 -16.72
CA THR A 259 -10.11 -2.02 -17.34
C THR A 259 -10.07 -3.41 -16.73
N GLN A 260 -8.87 -3.98 -16.60
CA GLN A 260 -8.63 -5.27 -15.96
C GLN A 260 -9.16 -5.29 -14.53
N LEU A 261 -8.73 -4.33 -13.69
CA LEU A 261 -9.14 -4.28 -12.30
C LEU A 261 -10.66 -4.13 -12.14
N LYS A 262 -11.31 -3.33 -13.00
CA LYS A 262 -12.78 -3.21 -13.01
C LYS A 262 -13.44 -4.54 -13.41
N GLY A 263 -12.91 -5.23 -14.42
CA GLY A 263 -13.38 -6.56 -14.83
C GLY A 263 -13.36 -7.57 -13.69
N LEU A 264 -12.19 -7.74 -13.05
CA LEU A 264 -11.99 -8.66 -11.93
C LEU A 264 -12.94 -8.38 -10.75
N VAL A 265 -13.18 -7.11 -10.44
CA VAL A 265 -14.12 -6.73 -9.38
C VAL A 265 -15.56 -7.08 -9.79
N MET A 266 -15.96 -6.81 -11.03
CA MET A 266 -17.31 -7.11 -11.52
C MET A 266 -17.60 -8.60 -11.60
N GLU A 267 -16.63 -9.41 -12.03
CA GLU A 267 -16.76 -10.87 -12.09
C GLU A 267 -16.96 -11.49 -10.71
N ARG A 268 -16.20 -10.99 -9.72
CA ARG A 268 -16.38 -11.40 -8.32
C ARG A 268 -17.73 -11.02 -7.75
N LEU A 269 -18.19 -9.80 -8.03
CA LEU A 269 -19.54 -9.37 -7.63
C LEU A 269 -20.63 -10.24 -8.28
N ALA A 270 -20.40 -10.67 -9.52
CA ALA A 270 -21.29 -11.58 -10.24
C ALA A 270 -21.19 -13.04 -9.76
N LYS A 271 -20.19 -13.39 -8.94
CA LYS A 271 -19.83 -14.79 -8.58
C LYS A 271 -19.72 -15.67 -9.83
N SER A 272 -19.15 -15.10 -10.89
CA SER A 272 -18.94 -15.79 -12.14
C SER A 272 -17.74 -16.74 -12.02
N ASP A 273 -17.86 -17.93 -12.60
CA ASP A 273 -16.73 -18.85 -12.82
C ASP A 273 -16.11 -18.63 -14.23
N ALA A 274 -16.34 -17.45 -14.82
CA ALA A 274 -15.72 -17.07 -16.08
C ALA A 274 -14.19 -17.11 -15.92
N PRO A 275 -13.45 -17.63 -16.91
CA PRO A 275 -11.99 -17.59 -16.85
C PRO A 275 -11.52 -16.14 -16.86
N ASP A 276 -10.60 -15.81 -15.96
CA ASP A 276 -9.95 -14.51 -15.93
C ASP A 276 -9.32 -14.22 -17.31
N THR A 277 -9.37 -12.97 -17.74
CA THR A 277 -8.66 -12.57 -18.97
C THR A 277 -7.16 -12.57 -18.68
N ASP A 278 -6.46 -13.53 -19.28
CA ASP A 278 -4.99 -13.65 -19.23
C ASP A 278 -4.31 -12.33 -19.62
N LEU A 279 -3.32 -11.91 -18.83
CA LEU A 279 -2.65 -10.61 -18.93
C LEU A 279 -2.02 -10.38 -20.30
N GLN A 280 -1.43 -11.43 -20.89
CA GLN A 280 -0.84 -11.34 -22.22
C GLN A 280 -1.90 -11.06 -23.29
N SER A 281 -3.06 -11.71 -23.20
CA SER A 281 -4.16 -11.50 -24.12
C SER A 281 -4.72 -10.08 -23.99
N LEU A 282 -4.93 -9.62 -22.76
CA LEU A 282 -5.35 -8.25 -22.46
C LEU A 282 -4.42 -7.20 -23.08
N LEU A 283 -3.10 -7.34 -22.89
CA LEU A 283 -2.12 -6.39 -23.41
C LEU A 283 -2.08 -6.38 -24.94
N LYS A 284 -2.15 -7.56 -25.57
CA LYS A 284 -2.21 -7.69 -27.04
C LYS A 284 -3.47 -7.08 -27.63
N GLU A 285 -4.63 -7.32 -27.04
CA GLU A 285 -5.91 -6.75 -27.50
C GLU A 285 -5.96 -5.23 -27.43
N ASN A 286 -5.14 -4.65 -26.53
CA ASN A 286 -5.01 -3.22 -26.38
C ASN A 286 -3.77 -2.67 -27.12
N ASP A 287 -3.12 -3.42 -28.00
CA ASP A 287 -1.92 -3.00 -28.75
C ASP A 287 -0.79 -2.47 -27.83
N VAL A 288 -0.54 -3.13 -26.70
CA VAL A 288 0.58 -2.83 -25.81
C VAL A 288 1.71 -3.83 -26.07
N ASP A 289 2.80 -3.35 -26.68
CA ASP A 289 4.00 -4.15 -26.89
C ASP A 289 4.80 -4.28 -25.59
N PHE A 290 5.34 -5.47 -25.32
CA PHE A 290 6.19 -5.76 -24.18
C PHE A 290 7.10 -6.97 -24.45
N GLU A 291 8.24 -7.03 -23.77
CA GLU A 291 9.13 -8.20 -23.73
C GLU A 291 8.85 -9.05 -22.49
N GLU A 292 8.78 -8.40 -21.33
CA GLU A 292 8.36 -8.98 -20.06
C GLU A 292 7.22 -8.14 -19.47
N THR A 293 6.29 -8.81 -18.78
CA THR A 293 5.20 -8.16 -18.05
C THR A 293 4.92 -8.86 -16.72
N ALA A 294 4.44 -8.10 -15.74
CA ALA A 294 3.92 -8.64 -14.50
C ALA A 294 2.69 -7.86 -14.02
N GLU A 295 1.85 -8.52 -13.22
CA GLU A 295 0.71 -7.91 -12.55
C GLU A 295 0.76 -8.12 -11.02
N ASN A 296 0.54 -7.03 -10.30
CA ASN A 296 0.22 -7.06 -8.88
C ASN A 296 -1.21 -6.59 -8.64
N ILE A 297 -2.00 -7.35 -7.90
CA ILE A 297 -3.34 -6.97 -7.45
C ILE A 297 -3.36 -6.95 -5.92
N ALA A 298 -3.86 -5.87 -5.35
CA ALA A 298 -4.04 -5.70 -3.91
C ALA A 298 -5.48 -5.26 -3.61
N GLU A 299 -6.21 -6.08 -2.88
CA GLU A 299 -7.65 -5.93 -2.68
C GLU A 299 -7.99 -5.58 -1.24
N ASP A 300 -9.09 -4.88 -1.06
CA ASP A 300 -9.58 -4.50 0.27
C ASP A 300 -8.56 -3.72 1.14
N TYR A 301 -7.66 -2.96 0.50
CA TYR A 301 -6.75 -2.05 1.20
C TYR A 301 -7.40 -0.68 1.37
N ALA A 302 -7.13 -0.02 2.51
CA ALA A 302 -7.76 1.25 2.85
C ALA A 302 -7.35 2.40 1.91
N ASP A 303 -6.07 2.45 1.53
CA ASP A 303 -5.53 3.45 0.62
C ASP A 303 -4.24 2.94 -0.06
N ALA A 304 -3.67 3.74 -0.96
CA ALA A 304 -2.47 3.39 -1.71
C ALA A 304 -1.25 3.14 -0.82
N ALA A 305 -1.16 3.80 0.34
CA ALA A 305 -0.05 3.62 1.27
C ALA A 305 -0.14 2.29 2.05
N ASP A 306 -1.35 1.83 2.38
CA ASP A 306 -1.55 0.47 2.91
C ASP A 306 -1.35 -0.59 1.81
N ALA A 307 -1.83 -0.35 0.58
CA ALA A 307 -1.68 -1.28 -0.54
C ALA A 307 -0.21 -1.51 -0.92
N ILE A 308 0.58 -0.44 -1.09
CA ILE A 308 2.00 -0.56 -1.43
C ILE A 308 2.80 -1.27 -0.34
N SER A 309 2.43 -1.08 0.93
CA SER A 309 3.04 -1.81 2.04
C SER A 309 2.71 -3.30 1.99
N GLY A 310 1.48 -3.67 1.62
CA GLY A 310 1.10 -5.07 1.40
C GLY A 310 1.90 -5.69 0.25
N ILE A 311 1.98 -4.99 -0.88
CA ILE A 311 2.76 -5.41 -2.07
C ILE A 311 4.22 -5.65 -1.70
N LEU A 312 4.85 -4.69 -1.01
CA LEU A 312 6.24 -4.85 -0.57
C LEU A 312 6.39 -6.04 0.37
N ASN A 313 5.46 -6.31 1.27
CA ASN A 313 5.60 -7.38 2.25
C ASN A 313 5.20 -8.78 1.75
N SER A 314 4.77 -8.90 0.50
CA SER A 314 4.56 -10.18 -0.18
C SER A 314 5.71 -10.50 -1.14
N GLU A 315 6.33 -11.67 -1.00
CA GLU A 315 7.54 -12.04 -1.74
C GLU A 315 7.39 -11.89 -3.26
N LYS A 316 6.33 -12.45 -3.86
CA LYS A 316 6.15 -12.39 -5.32
C LYS A 316 5.86 -10.97 -5.80
N HIS A 317 4.95 -10.27 -5.12
CA HIS A 317 4.58 -8.91 -5.50
C HIS A 317 5.74 -7.92 -5.36
N ARG A 318 6.57 -8.11 -4.32
CA ARG A 318 7.82 -7.38 -4.12
C ARG A 318 8.79 -7.61 -5.27
N GLN A 319 8.96 -8.86 -5.70
CA GLN A 319 9.86 -9.20 -6.81
C GLN A 319 9.47 -8.45 -8.08
N ASP A 320 8.18 -8.33 -8.37
CA ASP A 320 7.72 -7.59 -9.54
C ASP A 320 7.90 -6.07 -9.39
N LEU A 321 7.54 -5.50 -8.23
CA LEU A 321 7.72 -4.07 -7.95
C LEU A 321 9.20 -3.64 -8.00
N LEU A 322 10.11 -4.49 -7.53
CA LEU A 322 11.55 -4.24 -7.47
C LEU A 322 12.32 -4.90 -8.61
N ASN A 323 11.64 -5.36 -9.66
CA ASN A 323 12.33 -5.91 -10.83
C ASN A 323 13.07 -4.80 -11.59
N VAL A 324 14.30 -5.09 -11.98
CA VAL A 324 15.20 -4.17 -12.68
C VAL A 324 14.95 -4.11 -14.18
N THR A 325 14.25 -5.10 -14.75
CA THR A 325 13.97 -5.19 -16.20
C THR A 325 12.85 -4.24 -16.63
N TYR A 326 11.80 -4.11 -15.82
CA TYR A 326 10.68 -3.22 -16.12
C TYR A 326 11.09 -1.76 -16.18
N ASN A 327 10.50 -1.04 -17.12
CA ASN A 327 10.74 0.39 -17.35
C ASN A 327 9.46 1.24 -17.47
N HIS A 328 8.28 0.61 -17.58
CA HIS A 328 6.99 1.29 -17.54
C HIS A 328 6.05 0.66 -16.50
N LEU A 329 5.16 1.49 -15.95
CA LEU A 329 4.17 1.11 -14.94
C LEU A 329 2.81 1.74 -15.27
N GLY A 330 1.79 0.89 -15.36
CA GLY A 330 0.39 1.26 -15.29
C GLY A 330 -0.16 0.98 -13.90
N THR A 331 -0.93 1.90 -13.35
CA THR A 331 -1.56 1.72 -12.04
C THR A 331 -3.04 2.05 -12.13
N ALA A 332 -3.86 1.30 -11.40
CA ALA A 332 -5.26 1.62 -11.22
C ALA A 332 -5.70 1.39 -9.78
N SER A 333 -6.81 2.02 -9.42
CA SER A 333 -7.60 1.58 -8.28
C SER A 333 -9.08 1.61 -8.61
N PHE A 334 -9.84 0.72 -8.00
CA PHE A 334 -11.29 0.70 -8.11
C PHE A 334 -11.89 0.34 -6.74
N GLU A 335 -12.58 1.31 -6.15
CA GLU A 335 -13.00 1.25 -4.74
C GLU A 335 -11.79 1.07 -3.80
N ASN A 336 -11.69 -0.05 -3.09
CA ASN A 336 -10.62 -0.43 -2.17
C ASN A 336 -9.64 -1.45 -2.80
N ASN A 337 -9.66 -1.59 -4.13
CA ASN A 337 -8.79 -2.49 -4.87
C ASN A 337 -7.77 -1.69 -5.69
N PHE A 338 -6.57 -2.24 -5.86
CA PHE A 338 -5.41 -1.62 -6.48
C PHE A 338 -4.75 -2.60 -7.42
N ALA A 339 -4.23 -2.10 -8.54
CA ALA A 339 -3.48 -2.91 -9.49
C ALA A 339 -2.25 -2.16 -10.02
N GLN A 340 -1.21 -2.92 -10.32
CA GLN A 340 -0.01 -2.49 -11.03
C GLN A 340 0.23 -3.45 -12.18
N ILE A 341 0.39 -2.94 -13.41
CA ILE A 341 0.93 -3.70 -14.53
C ILE A 341 2.28 -3.10 -14.90
N PHE A 342 3.30 -3.94 -14.87
CA PHE A 342 4.68 -3.60 -15.21
C PHE A 342 4.98 -4.13 -16.59
N ILE A 343 5.69 -3.35 -17.42
CA ILE A 343 6.22 -3.86 -18.69
C ILE A 343 7.67 -3.45 -18.87
N GLU A 344 8.41 -4.31 -19.56
CA GLU A 344 9.65 -3.98 -20.24
C GLU A 344 9.33 -3.68 -21.71
N GLN A 345 9.58 -2.44 -22.13
CA GLN A 345 9.54 -2.05 -23.54
C GLN A 345 10.94 -1.72 -24.05
N LYS A 346 11.34 -2.31 -25.17
CA LYS A 346 12.56 -1.87 -25.86
C LYS A 346 12.33 -0.45 -26.39
N PRO A 347 13.35 0.43 -26.37
CA PRO A 347 13.28 1.68 -27.10
C PRO A 347 12.90 1.38 -28.55
N GLU A 348 11.93 2.09 -29.12
CA GLU A 348 11.66 2.00 -30.55
C GLU A 348 12.99 2.19 -31.28
N SER A 349 13.42 1.17 -32.03
CA SER A 349 14.60 1.33 -32.87
C SER A 349 14.28 2.44 -33.86
N ASP A 350 15.02 3.54 -33.81
CA ASP A 350 14.95 4.61 -34.82
C ASP A 350 14.88 3.93 -36.19
N SER A 351 13.70 3.99 -36.80
CA SER A 351 13.47 3.46 -38.13
C SER A 351 14.39 4.21 -39.09
N LYS A 352 15.47 3.54 -39.50
CA LYS A 352 16.41 4.05 -40.50
C LYS A 352 15.82 4.05 -41.89
#